data_AF-A0A2E4XZ72-F1
#
_entry.id   AF-A0A2E4XZ72-F1
#
_cell.length_a   1.000
_cell.length_b   1.000
_cell.length_c   1.000
_cell.angle_alpha   90.00
_cell.angle_beta   90.00
_cell.angle_gamma   90.00
#
_symmetry.space_group_name_H-M   'P 1'
#
loop_
_entity.id
_entity.type
_entity.pdbx_description
1 polymer ?
#
loop_
_entity_poly.entity_id
_entity_poly.type
_entity_poly.pdbx_seq_one_letter_code
_entity_poly.pdbx_strand_id
1 'polypeptide(L)' 'MPGRPGQFDIAFDDDLVFSRHRVRRFPTDDEVDALVG' A
#
# COMPACT_ATOMS: atom_id res chain seq x y z
N MET A 1 8.73 4.07 10.78
CA MET A 1 9.58 2.88 11.03
C MET A 1 9.96 2.27 9.69
N PRO A 2 11.24 1.92 9.44
CA PRO A 2 11.57 1.13 8.25
C PRO A 2 10.90 -0.25 8.35
N GLY A 3 10.21 -0.66 7.30
CA GLY A 3 9.55 -1.97 7.21
C GLY A 3 10.54 -3.13 7.11
N ARG A 4 10.01 -4.35 7.12
CA ARG A 4 10.81 -5.57 6.88
C ARG A 4 11.26 -5.64 5.42
N PRO A 5 12.35 -6.37 5.10
CA PRO A 5 12.74 -6.61 3.72
C PRO A 5 11.57 -7.16 2.90
N GLY A 6 11.26 -6.50 1.77
CA GLY A 6 10.16 -6.89 0.89
C GLY A 6 8.77 -6.46 1.35
N GLN A 7 8.65 -5.63 2.38
CA GLN A 7 7.39 -5.00 2.75
C GLN A 7 7.09 -3.82 1.83
N PHE A 8 5.84 -3.71 1.39
CA PHE A 8 5.30 -2.54 0.71
C PHE A 8 3.83 -2.43 1.11
N ASP A 9 3.56 -1.52 2.04
CA ASP A 9 2.25 -1.27 2.61
C ASP A 9 1.94 0.22 2.47
N ILE A 10 0.71 0.57 2.11
CA ILE A 10 0.22 1.95 2.05
C ILE A 10 -0.82 2.08 3.15
N ALA A 11 -0.68 3.11 3.98
CA ALA A 11 -1.62 3.44 5.03
C ALA A 11 -1.96 4.94 4.97
N PHE A 12 -3.22 5.27 5.27
CA PHE A 12 -3.76 6.63 5.34
C PHE A 12 -4.46 6.78 6.69
N ASP A 13 -4.16 7.83 7.45
CA ASP A 13 -4.74 8.09 8.78
C ASP A 13 -4.73 6.84 9.69
N ASP A 14 -3.59 6.15 9.72
CA ASP A 14 -3.35 4.88 10.44
C ASP A 14 -4.13 3.65 9.93
N ASP A 15 -4.98 3.79 8.91
CA ASP A 15 -5.67 2.67 8.25
C ASP A 15 -4.84 2.07 7.11
N LEU A 16 -4.60 0.76 7.17
CA LEU A 16 -3.90 -0.01 6.14
C LEU A 16 -4.81 -0.18 4.90
N VAL A 17 -4.57 0.63 3.87
CA VAL A 17 -5.35 0.63 2.63
C VAL A 17 -4.79 -0.32 1.56
N PHE A 18 -3.49 -0.59 1.57
CA PHE A 18 -2.86 -1.54 0.64
C PHE A 18 -1.74 -2.33 1.32
N SER A 19 -1.63 -3.61 0.98
CA SER A 19 -0.47 -4.43 1.38
C SER A 19 -0.05 -5.37 0.27
N ARG A 20 1.16 -5.18 -0.26
CA ARG A 20 1.74 -6.04 -1.29
C ARG A 20 1.82 -7.50 -0.86
N HIS A 21 1.99 -7.76 0.44
CA HIS A 21 1.99 -9.12 0.97
C HIS A 21 0.66 -9.84 0.75
N ARG A 22 -0.47 -9.11 0.77
CA ARG A 22 -1.81 -9.65 0.51
C ARG A 22 -2.09 -9.78 -0.98
N VAL A 23 -1.82 -8.73 -1.75
CA VAL A 23 -2.21 -8.67 -3.17
C VAL A 23 -1.19 -9.34 -4.10
N ARG A 24 0.03 -9.63 -3.60
CA ARG A 24 1.17 -10.21 -4.33
C ARG A 24 1.58 -9.43 -5.58
N ARG A 25 1.25 -8.15 -5.63
CA ARG A 25 1.64 -7.21 -6.69
C ARG A 25 1.78 -5.80 -6.13
N PHE A 26 2.36 -4.91 -6.92
CA PHE A 26 2.31 -3.47 -6.64
C PHE A 26 0.93 -2.91 -7.03
N PRO A 27 0.50 -1.80 -6.40
CA PRO A 27 -0.72 -1.10 -6.80
C PRO A 27 -0.53 -0.50 -8.19
N THR A 28 -1.63 -0.31 -8.92
CA THR A 28 -1.63 0.45 -10.18
C THR A 28 -1.80 1.94 -9.90
N ASP A 29 -1.47 2.78 -10.88
CA ASP A 29 -1.64 4.24 -10.76
C ASP A 29 -3.09 4.61 -10.43
N ASP A 30 -4.07 4.01 -11.12
CA ASP A 30 -5.51 4.19 -10.83
C ASP A 30 -5.89 3.85 -9.37
N GLU A 31 -5.26 2.81 -8.79
CA GLU A 31 -5.52 2.41 -7.40
C GLU A 31 -4.87 3.37 -6.42
N VAL A 32 -3.73 3.95 -6.76
CA VAL A 32 -3.09 4.99 -5.94
C VAL A 32 -3.93 6.26 -6.00
N ASP A 33 -4.37 6.68 -7.19
CA ASP A 33 -5.19 7.89 -7.37
C ASP A 33 -6.51 7.81 -6.60
N ALA A 34 -7.17 6.64 -6.60
CA ALA A 34 -8.38 6.41 -5.83
C ALA A 34 -8.20 6.51 -4.31
N LEU A 35 -6.96 6.36 -3.80
CA LEU A 35 -6.66 6.50 -2.37
C LEU A 35 -6.36 7.95 -1.97
N VAL A 36 -5.96 8.79 -2.92
CA VAL A 36 -5.53 10.17 -2.66
C VAL A 36 -6.69 11.16 -2.81
N GLY A 37 -7.64 10.90 -3.74
CA GLY A 37 -8.82 11.75 -3.95
C GLY A 37 -8.52 13.01 -4.77
#